data_AF-A0A419J7R1-F1
#
_entry.id   AF-A0A419J7R1-F1
#
_cell.length_a   1.000
_cell.length_b   1.000
_cell.length_c   1.000
_cell.angle_alpha   90.00
_cell.angle_beta   90.00
_cell.angle_gamma   90.00
#
_symmetry.space_group_name_H-M   'P 1'
#
loop_
_entity.id
_entity.type
_entity.pdbx_description
1 polymer ?
#
loop_
_entity_poly.entity_id
_entity_poly.type
_entity_poly.pdbx_seq_one_letter_code
_entity_poly.pdbx_strand_id
1 'polypeptide(L)' 'PDQTEFELRRILPEKYWRDFNDLLVVHGQNICTPVSPKCSICPISRYCQRAGVGRSR' A
#
# COMPACT_ATOMS: atom_id res chain seq x y z
N PRO A 1 -11.72 4.74 -7.29
CA PRO A 1 -10.57 5.44 -6.69
C PRO A 1 -10.98 6.36 -5.52
N ASP A 2 -12.07 7.11 -5.70
CA ASP A 2 -12.49 8.17 -4.78
C ASP A 2 -12.89 7.64 -3.40
N GLN A 3 -13.57 6.50 -3.33
CA GLN A 3 -13.99 5.91 -2.05
C GLN A 3 -12.80 5.50 -1.16
N THR A 4 -11.72 4.97 -1.74
CA THR A 4 -10.52 4.58 -0.99
C THR A 4 -9.78 5.80 -0.44
N GLU A 5 -9.75 6.88 -1.21
CA GLU A 5 -9.11 8.12 -0.81
C GLU A 5 -9.88 8.83 0.32
N PHE A 6 -11.22 8.87 0.24
CA PHE A 6 -12.05 9.42 1.31
C PHE A 6 -11.90 8.67 2.64
N GLU A 7 -11.83 7.34 2.63
CA GLU A 7 -11.65 6.56 3.86
C GLU A 7 -10.24 6.74 4.46
N LEU A 8 -9.20 6.82 3.63
CA LEU A 8 -7.84 7.15 4.10
C LEU A 8 -7.80 8.54 4.77
N ARG A 9 -8.50 9.52 4.19
CA ARG A 9 -8.61 10.90 4.70
C ARG A 9 -9.36 10.98 6.05
N ARG A 10 -10.22 10.01 6.37
CA ARG A 10 -10.90 9.94 7.68
C ARG A 10 -10.00 9.45 8.82
N ILE A 11 -8.96 8.68 8.48
CA ILE A 11 -8.07 8.05 9.46
C ILE A 11 -6.78 8.86 9.61
N LEU A 12 -6.30 9.49 8.54
CA LEU A 12 -5.05 10.25 8.52
C LEU A 12 -5.28 11.75 8.75
N PRO A 13 -4.52 12.41 9.64
CA PRO A 13 -4.48 13.86 9.72
C PRO A 13 -4.13 14.51 8.38
N GLU A 14 -4.79 15.62 8.03
CA GLU A 14 -4.65 16.32 6.73
C GLU A 14 -3.20 16.59 6.32
N LYS A 15 -2.34 16.93 7.29
CA LYS A 15 -0.91 17.19 7.07
C LYS A 15 -0.14 16.03 6.42
N TYR A 16 -0.65 14.80 6.51
CA TYR A 16 0.04 13.61 5.98
C TYR A 16 -0.54 13.10 4.66
N TRP A 17 -1.62 13.68 4.13
CA TRP A 17 -2.32 13.12 2.97
C TRP A 17 -1.45 13.00 1.72
N ARG A 18 -0.65 14.03 1.42
CA ARG A 18 0.26 14.02 0.26
C ARG A 18 1.34 12.96 0.44
N ASP A 19 2.06 13.01 1.55
CA ASP A 19 3.17 12.08 1.83
C ASP A 19 2.71 10.62 1.84
N PHE A 20 1.54 10.33 2.42
CA PHE A 20 1.01 8.98 2.42
C PHE A 20 0.66 8.48 1.02
N ASN A 21 0.06 9.33 0.19
CA ASN A 21 -0.27 8.97 -1.18
C ASN A 21 1.02 8.65 -1.97
N ASP A 22 2.02 9.52 -1.90
CA ASP A 22 3.30 9.31 -2.56
C ASP A 22 3.98 8.00 -2.10
N LEU A 23 3.98 7.74 -0.80
CA LEU A 23 4.50 6.49 -0.24
C LEU A 23 3.74 5.25 -0.75
N LEU A 24 2.41 5.29 -0.78
CA LEU A 24 1.58 4.18 -1.24
C LEU A 24 1.76 3.91 -2.73
N VAL A 25 1.84 4.96 -3.55
CA VAL A 25 2.09 4.86 -4.99
C VAL A 25 3.44 4.22 -5.25
N VAL A 26 4.51 4.74 -4.65
CA VAL A 26 5.86 4.20 -4.80
C VAL A 26 5.93 2.75 -4.30
N HIS A 27 5.25 2.44 -3.19
CA HIS A 27 5.17 1.09 -2.65
C HIS A 27 4.46 0.12 -3.60
N GLY A 28 3.33 0.51 -4.18
CA GLY A 28 2.57 -0.30 -5.14
C GLY A 28 3.34 -0.54 -6.43
N GLN A 29 4.09 0.44 -6.91
CA GLN A 29 4.88 0.34 -8.14
C GLN A 29 6.13 -0.55 -7.99
N ASN A 30 6.78 -0.54 -6.83
CA ASN A 30 8.10 -1.15 -6.66
C ASN A 30 8.12 -2.44 -5.82
N ILE A 31 7.16 -2.59 -4.89
CA ILE A 31 7.10 -3.70 -3.92
C ILE A 31 5.80 -4.48 -4.08
N CYS A 32 4.64 -3.85 -3.87
CA CYS A 32 3.33 -4.51 -3.90
C CYS A 32 2.75 -4.53 -5.33
N THR A 33 3.53 -5.06 -6.28
CA THR A 33 3.16 -5.10 -7.70
C THR A 33 2.05 -6.11 -7.97
N PRO A 34 1.18 -5.91 -8.98
CA PRO A 34 0.06 -6.80 -9.28
C PRO A 34 0.50 -8.21 -9.68
N VAL A 35 1.67 -8.35 -10.30
CA VAL A 35 2.25 -9.65 -10.68
C VAL A 35 3.40 -9.98 -9.74
N SER A 36 3.17 -10.94 -8.83
CA SER A 36 4.17 -11.47 -7.89
C SER A 36 4.84 -10.39 -7.03
N PRO A 37 4.13 -9.75 -6.08
CA PRO A 37 4.70 -8.72 -5.21
C PRO A 37 5.94 -9.23 -4.46
N LYS A 38 6.86 -8.31 -4.14
CA LYS A 38 8.12 -8.56 -3.43
C LYS A 38 7.90 -8.59 -1.91
N CYS A 39 7.09 -9.53 -1.44
CA CYS A 39 6.75 -9.68 -0.02
C CYS A 39 7.97 -9.98 0.86
N SER A 40 9.01 -10.66 0.34
CA SER A 40 10.22 -10.99 1.11
C SER A 40 10.99 -9.78 1.63
N ILE A 41 10.96 -8.68 0.87
CA ILE A 41 11.63 -7.41 1.22
C ILE A 41 10.64 -6.32 1.66
N CYS A 42 9.36 -6.65 1.77
CA CYS A 42 8.33 -5.66 2.10
C CYS A 42 8.47 -5.20 3.56
N PRO A 43 8.70 -3.91 3.83
CA PRO A 43 8.96 -3.40 5.18
C PRO A 43 7.76 -3.52 6.13
N ILE A 44 6.56 -3.65 5.57
CA ILE A 44 5.30 -3.78 6.31
C ILE A 44 4.70 -5.20 6.21
N SER A 45 5.49 -6.18 5.73
CA SER A 45 5.03 -7.58 5.55
C SER A 45 4.41 -8.18 6.81
N ARG A 46 4.98 -7.88 7.99
CA ARG A 46 4.46 -8.33 9.30
C ARG A 46 3.05 -7.82 9.64
N TYR A 47 2.60 -6.74 9.00
CA TYR A 47 1.27 -6.15 9.19
C TYR A 47 0.33 -6.44 8.00
N CYS A 48 0.82 -7.06 6.94
CA CYS A 48 0.07 -7.28 5.71
C CYS A 48 -0.73 -8.58 5.79
N GLN A 49 -2.05 -8.50 5.58
CA GLN A 49 -2.93 -9.67 5.50
C GLN A 49 -2.82 -10.42 4.17
N ARG A 50 -2.07 -9.89 3.19
CA ARG A 50 -1.82 -10.49 1.87
C ARG A 50 -3.11 -10.86 1.11
N ALA A 51 -4.18 -10.10 1.30
CA ALA A 51 -5.45 -10.28 0.62
C ALA A 51 -5.27 -10.29 -0.91
N GLY A 52 -5.75 -11.35 -1.57
CA GLY A 52 -5.65 -11.51 -3.03
C GLY A 52 -4.26 -11.86 -3.56
N VAL A 53 -3.25 -12.10 -2.71
CA VAL A 53 -1.90 -12.48 -3.15
C VAL A 53 -1.80 -13.98 -3.35
N GLY A 54 -1.94 -14.45 -4.60
CA GLY A 54 -1.79 -15.88 -4.94
C GLY A 54 -0.33 -16.35 -5.08
N ARG A 55 0.57 -15.48 -5.53
CA ARG A 55 2.02 -15.76 -5.66
C ARG A 55 2.80 -14.51 -5.29
N SER A 56 3.95 -14.67 -4.64
CA SER A 56 4.87 -13.58 -4.29
C SER A 56 6.32 -14.03 -4.41
N ARG A 57 7.23 -13.04 -4.43
CA ARG A 57 8.67 -13.23 -4.24
C ARG A 57 9.18 -12.50 -3.00
#